data_AF-A0A7R9LRS0-F1
#
_entry.id   AF-A0A7R9LRS0-F1
#
_cell.length_a   1.000
_cell.length_b   1.000
_cell.length_c   1.000
_cell.angle_alpha   90.00
_cell.angle_beta   90.00
_cell.angle_gamma   90.00
#
_symmetry.space_group_name_H-M   'P 1'
#
loop_
_entity.id
_entity.type
_entity.pdbx_description
1 polymer ?
#
loop_
_entity_poly.entity_id
_entity_poly.type
_entity_poly.pdbx_seq_one_letter_code
_entity_poly.pdbx_strand_id
1 'polypeptide(L)'
;IGAFAEAIQSWHRLIDIKNQYIDDKIAGILVNALCEGIVDRNGESTAKLAVKMQELFGRIAATSSGSTTIWRLYAKLLINNKEKDIEKVIQCLQKCHRNAVQTNDWQKEPKLIVETLKHCLLLADEYHECAVLDTTKALRVLSSSKLAINSVVVLVEKTRGDWSQTKPKCGSSDGVTITTTTHALQCDRNMSSETTEETVDPDLVLSEHTLNALKEFYEETNRKLEAEDDTKLTDIEENWQLSQFWYTEDTARYLCDEVMHALGVSDDPKTAPIKRSIACISCPTLFDAL
;
A
#
# COMPACT_ATOMS: atom_id res chain seq x y z
N ILE A 1 -11.48 -20.76 -2.81
CA ILE A 1 -11.60 -19.30 -3.03
C ILE A 1 -13.09 -18.96 -2.97
N GLY A 2 -13.49 -17.83 -2.38
CA GLY A 2 -14.90 -17.40 -2.31
C GLY A 2 -15.64 -17.60 -0.97
N ALA A 3 -14.96 -17.92 0.14
CA ALA A 3 -15.56 -18.06 1.49
C ALA A 3 -15.81 -16.69 2.15
N PHE A 4 -16.67 -15.87 1.53
CA PHE A 4 -16.87 -14.48 1.91
C PHE A 4 -17.69 -14.34 3.21
N ALA A 5 -18.64 -15.25 3.44
CA ALA A 5 -19.44 -15.28 4.65
C ALA A 5 -18.60 -15.50 5.91
N GLU A 6 -17.68 -16.46 5.85
CA GLU A 6 -16.78 -16.84 6.94
C GLU A 6 -15.73 -15.75 7.20
N ALA A 7 -15.25 -15.06 6.16
CA ALA A 7 -14.36 -13.93 6.29
C ALA A 7 -15.02 -12.77 7.06
N ILE A 8 -16.23 -12.36 6.67
CA ILE A 8 -17.00 -11.31 7.37
C ILE A 8 -17.28 -11.74 8.83
N GLN A 9 -17.73 -12.98 9.04
CA GLN A 9 -18.02 -13.50 10.38
C GLN A 9 -16.77 -13.56 11.28
N SER A 10 -15.61 -13.89 10.71
CA SER A 10 -14.34 -13.91 11.43
C SER A 10 -13.87 -12.50 11.77
N TRP A 11 -14.08 -11.53 10.87
CA TRP A 11 -13.82 -10.11 11.16
C TRP A 11 -14.65 -9.60 12.34
N HIS A 12 -15.95 -9.91 12.40
CA HIS A 12 -16.77 -9.58 13.57
C HIS A 12 -16.13 -10.10 14.87
N ARG A 13 -15.69 -11.37 14.90
CA ARG A 13 -15.01 -11.98 16.06
C ARG A 13 -13.68 -11.31 16.39
N LEU A 14 -12.92 -10.87 15.39
CA LEU A 14 -11.68 -10.11 15.61
C LEU A 14 -11.96 -8.74 16.27
N ILE A 15 -13.07 -8.09 15.94
CA ILE A 15 -13.52 -6.88 16.64
C ILE A 15 -13.96 -7.20 18.07
N ASP A 16 -14.67 -8.32 18.31
CA ASP A 16 -15.01 -8.77 19.67
C ASP A 16 -13.77 -9.00 20.55
N ILE A 17 -12.72 -9.63 20.01
CA ILE A 17 -11.50 -9.97 20.75
C ILE A 17 -10.58 -8.74 20.95
N LYS A 18 -10.39 -7.92 19.92
CA LYS A 18 -9.44 -6.80 19.93
C LYS A 18 -10.06 -5.45 20.28
N ASN A 19 -11.37 -5.40 20.52
CA ASN A 19 -12.23 -4.22 20.62
C ASN A 19 -12.32 -3.36 19.32
N GLN A 20 -11.22 -3.25 18.57
CA GLN A 20 -11.12 -2.63 17.25
C GLN A 20 -10.32 -3.55 16.30
N TYR A 21 -10.73 -3.64 15.03
CA TYR A 21 -9.96 -4.31 13.99
C TYR A 21 -10.31 -3.76 12.61
N ILE A 22 -9.28 -3.31 11.89
CA ILE A 22 -9.36 -2.71 10.55
C ILE A 22 -8.34 -3.43 9.65
N ASP A 23 -8.74 -3.77 8.43
CA ASP A 23 -7.85 -4.27 7.38
C ASP A 23 -8.30 -3.71 6.02
N ASP A 24 -7.59 -2.70 5.52
CA ASP A 24 -7.92 -2.02 4.26
C ASP A 24 -7.88 -2.96 3.05
N LYS A 25 -6.99 -3.96 3.06
CA LYS A 25 -6.78 -4.88 1.95
C LYS A 25 -7.91 -5.91 1.89
N ILE A 26 -8.25 -6.51 3.02
CA ILE A 26 -9.37 -7.46 3.12
C ILE A 26 -10.70 -6.74 2.84
N ALA A 27 -10.93 -5.52 3.35
CA ALA A 27 -12.11 -4.74 2.99
C ALA A 27 -12.20 -4.49 1.47
N GLY A 28 -11.08 -4.14 0.83
CA GLY A 28 -11.01 -3.90 -0.60
C GLY A 28 -11.41 -5.13 -1.43
N ILE A 29 -10.85 -6.29 -1.08
CA ILE A 29 -11.16 -7.57 -1.74
C ILE A 29 -12.63 -7.94 -1.54
N LEU A 30 -13.15 -7.83 -0.31
CA LEU A 30 -14.56 -8.15 -0.01
C LEU A 30 -15.51 -7.21 -0.77
N VAL A 31 -15.32 -5.89 -0.70
CA VAL A 31 -16.23 -4.94 -1.35
C VAL A 31 -16.17 -5.04 -2.88
N ASN A 32 -14.99 -5.24 -3.48
CA ASN A 32 -14.92 -5.43 -4.93
C ASN A 32 -15.63 -6.72 -5.36
N ALA A 33 -15.44 -7.85 -4.66
CA ALA A 33 -16.16 -9.08 -4.94
C ALA A 33 -17.69 -8.95 -4.80
N LEU A 34 -18.16 -8.17 -3.82
CA LEU A 34 -19.58 -7.84 -3.64
C LEU A 34 -20.13 -6.93 -4.75
N CYS A 35 -19.37 -5.93 -5.20
CA CYS A 35 -19.75 -5.02 -6.28
C CYS A 35 -19.74 -5.70 -7.66
N GLU A 36 -18.78 -6.57 -7.92
CA GLU A 36 -18.65 -7.35 -9.17
C GLU A 36 -19.67 -8.50 -9.25
N GLY A 37 -20.41 -8.77 -8.16
CA GLY A 37 -21.43 -9.81 -8.13
C GLY A 37 -20.86 -11.23 -8.18
N ILE A 38 -19.61 -11.42 -7.74
CA ILE A 38 -18.96 -12.74 -7.69
C ILE A 38 -19.80 -13.66 -6.81
N VAL A 39 -20.03 -14.90 -7.26
CA VAL A 39 -20.75 -15.90 -6.47
C VAL A 39 -19.88 -16.47 -5.34
N ASP A 40 -20.50 -16.78 -4.20
CA ASP A 40 -19.84 -17.51 -3.11
C ASP A 40 -19.43 -18.93 -3.58
N ARG A 41 -18.55 -19.60 -2.83
CA ARG A 41 -18.17 -21.01 -3.05
C ARG A 41 -19.37 -21.96 -3.15
N ASN A 42 -20.49 -21.59 -2.53
CA ASN A 42 -21.76 -22.33 -2.55
C ASN A 42 -22.69 -21.97 -3.73
N GLY A 43 -22.26 -21.09 -4.65
CA GLY A 43 -23.09 -20.58 -5.76
C GLY A 43 -24.15 -19.56 -5.34
N GLU A 44 -24.18 -19.13 -4.07
CA GLU A 44 -25.10 -18.10 -3.60
C GLU A 44 -24.69 -16.70 -4.08
N SER A 45 -25.71 -15.86 -4.34
CA SER A 45 -25.50 -14.45 -4.69
C SER A 45 -24.98 -13.63 -3.50
N THR A 46 -23.94 -12.85 -3.78
CA THR A 46 -23.30 -11.90 -2.86
C THR A 46 -24.21 -10.76 -2.39
N ALA A 47 -25.41 -10.58 -2.96
CA ALA A 47 -26.37 -9.58 -2.49
C ALA A 47 -26.74 -9.74 -0.99
N LYS A 48 -26.87 -10.98 -0.49
CA LYS A 48 -27.10 -11.24 0.95
C LYS A 48 -25.90 -10.84 1.82
N LEU A 49 -24.69 -11.02 1.29
CA LEU A 49 -23.43 -10.71 1.97
C LEU A 49 -23.18 -9.20 2.01
N ALA A 50 -23.69 -8.46 1.03
CA ALA A 50 -23.57 -6.99 1.00
C ALA A 50 -24.25 -6.32 2.20
N VAL A 51 -25.36 -6.87 2.72
CA VAL A 51 -26.00 -6.40 3.96
C VAL A 51 -25.11 -6.67 5.18
N LYS A 52 -24.58 -7.89 5.31
CA LYS A 52 -23.64 -8.24 6.39
C LYS A 52 -22.37 -7.39 6.38
N MET A 53 -21.88 -7.03 5.19
CA MET A 53 -20.72 -6.15 5.04
C MET A 53 -21.03 -4.70 5.47
N GLN A 54 -22.27 -4.22 5.25
CA GLN A 54 -22.71 -2.93 5.81
C GLN A 54 -22.83 -2.98 7.34
N GLU A 55 -23.31 -4.08 7.91
CA GLU A 55 -23.34 -4.29 9.38
C GLU A 55 -21.92 -4.29 9.97
N LEU A 56 -20.97 -4.95 9.30
CA LEU A 56 -19.55 -4.93 9.66
C LEU A 56 -18.96 -3.51 9.60
N PHE A 57 -19.18 -2.76 8.52
CA PHE A 57 -18.72 -1.37 8.44
C PHE A 57 -19.41 -0.47 9.47
N GLY A 58 -20.69 -0.67 9.76
CA GLY A 58 -21.39 -0.01 10.86
C GLY A 58 -20.78 -0.31 12.23
N ARG A 59 -20.29 -1.53 12.44
CA ARG A 59 -19.55 -1.92 13.65
C ARG A 59 -18.18 -1.24 13.72
N ILE A 60 -17.39 -1.28 12.63
CA ILE A 60 -16.08 -0.62 12.53
C ILE A 60 -16.22 0.90 12.77
N ALA A 61 -17.29 1.50 12.25
CA ALA A 61 -17.66 2.91 12.45
C ALA A 61 -18.00 3.29 13.91
N ALA A 62 -18.37 2.31 14.74
CA ALA A 62 -18.68 2.50 16.16
C ALA A 62 -17.49 2.19 17.08
N THR A 63 -16.60 1.27 16.67
CA THR A 63 -15.43 0.87 17.49
C THR A 63 -14.11 1.56 17.10
N SER A 64 -14.06 2.26 15.96
CA SER A 64 -12.85 2.92 15.47
C SER A 64 -13.14 4.21 14.70
N SER A 65 -12.11 5.04 14.50
CA SER A 65 -12.15 6.19 13.60
C SER A 65 -12.22 5.82 12.10
N GLY A 66 -11.96 4.55 11.75
CA GLY A 66 -11.85 4.04 10.38
C GLY A 66 -10.62 4.59 9.63
N SER A 67 -10.17 3.88 8.60
CA SER A 67 -9.21 4.44 7.63
C SER A 67 -9.93 5.20 6.52
N THR A 68 -9.20 6.05 5.78
CA THR A 68 -9.70 6.67 4.54
C THR A 68 -10.23 5.61 3.56
N THR A 69 -9.52 4.49 3.41
CA THR A 69 -9.92 3.38 2.53
C THR A 69 -11.25 2.76 2.98
N ILE A 70 -11.43 2.48 4.27
CA ILE A 70 -12.66 1.89 4.83
C ILE A 70 -13.87 2.79 4.57
N TRP A 71 -13.77 4.10 4.82
CA TRP A 71 -14.89 5.02 4.60
C TRP A 71 -15.27 5.14 3.12
N ARG A 72 -14.28 5.15 2.21
CA ARG A 72 -14.52 5.09 0.76
C ARG A 72 -15.20 3.78 0.34
N LEU A 73 -14.69 2.63 0.81
CA LEU A 73 -15.26 1.32 0.49
C LEU A 73 -16.68 1.15 1.04
N TYR A 74 -16.96 1.72 2.22
CA TYR A 74 -18.32 1.75 2.76
C TYR A 74 -19.25 2.62 1.91
N ALA A 75 -18.82 3.82 1.49
CA ALA A 75 -19.59 4.66 0.58
C ALA A 75 -19.87 3.95 -0.77
N LYS A 76 -18.86 3.34 -1.39
CA LYS A 76 -18.98 2.53 -2.62
C LYS A 76 -20.01 1.40 -2.47
N LEU A 77 -19.97 0.67 -1.36
CA LEU A 77 -20.92 -0.41 -1.07
C LEU A 77 -22.37 0.10 -0.89
N LEU A 78 -22.56 1.26 -0.26
CA LEU A 78 -23.87 1.89 -0.11
C LEU A 78 -24.43 2.39 -1.46
N ILE A 79 -23.58 2.99 -2.30
CA ILE A 79 -23.92 3.45 -3.66
C ILE A 79 -24.35 2.25 -4.52
N ASN A 80 -23.55 1.18 -4.55
CA ASN A 80 -23.84 -0.03 -5.32
C ASN A 80 -25.15 -0.71 -4.90
N ASN A 81 -25.43 -0.75 -3.59
CA ASN A 81 -26.67 -1.33 -3.05
C ASN A 81 -27.89 -0.40 -3.19
N LYS A 82 -27.76 0.78 -3.83
CA LYS A 82 -28.81 1.79 -3.99
C LYS A 82 -29.45 2.18 -2.64
N GLU A 83 -28.59 2.47 -1.67
CA GLU A 83 -28.99 2.93 -0.34
C GLU A 83 -29.98 4.10 -0.42
N LYS A 84 -31.07 4.02 0.35
CA LYS A 84 -32.14 5.04 0.35
C LYS A 84 -31.75 6.26 1.17
N ASP A 85 -30.92 6.06 2.19
CA ASP A 85 -30.36 7.13 3.00
C ASP A 85 -29.05 7.65 2.40
N ILE A 86 -29.17 8.66 1.53
CA ILE A 86 -28.04 9.38 0.95
C ILE A 86 -27.24 10.17 2.01
N GLU A 87 -27.81 10.48 3.18
CA GLU A 87 -27.07 11.19 4.24
C GLU A 87 -26.03 10.27 4.88
N LYS A 88 -26.33 8.99 5.03
CA LYS A 88 -25.36 7.95 5.40
C LYS A 88 -24.19 7.88 4.42
N VAL A 89 -24.45 8.00 3.11
CA VAL A 89 -23.39 8.05 2.07
C VAL A 89 -22.55 9.33 2.19
N ILE A 90 -23.18 10.51 2.28
CA ILE A 90 -22.49 11.79 2.46
C ILE A 90 -21.63 11.78 3.73
N GLN A 91 -22.13 11.25 4.84
CA GLN A 91 -21.38 11.16 6.10
C GLN A 91 -20.14 10.25 5.96
N CYS A 92 -20.23 9.16 5.21
CA CYS A 92 -19.06 8.31 4.93
C CYS A 92 -18.01 9.06 4.08
N LEU A 93 -18.43 9.76 3.02
CA LEU A 93 -17.52 10.56 2.18
C LEU A 93 -16.90 11.74 2.97
N GLN A 94 -17.65 12.39 3.86
CA GLN A 94 -17.13 13.43 4.75
C GLN A 94 -16.11 12.89 5.76
N LYS A 95 -16.34 11.70 6.35
CA LYS A 95 -15.36 11.04 7.23
C LYS A 95 -14.10 10.59 6.47
N CYS A 96 -14.27 10.09 5.24
CA CYS A 96 -13.18 9.75 4.33
C CYS A 96 -12.26 10.95 4.09
N HIS A 97 -12.82 12.07 3.63
CA HIS A 97 -12.09 13.32 3.40
C HIS A 97 -11.46 13.88 4.68
N ARG A 98 -12.21 13.87 5.78
CA ARG A 98 -11.72 14.35 7.08
C ARG A 98 -10.50 13.56 7.53
N ASN A 99 -10.51 12.23 7.41
CA ASN A 99 -9.37 11.40 7.78
C ASN A 99 -8.17 11.71 6.87
N ALA A 100 -8.35 11.76 5.54
CA ALA A 100 -7.26 12.10 4.61
C ALA A 100 -6.59 13.45 4.90
N VAL A 101 -7.38 14.48 5.25
CA VAL A 101 -6.89 15.85 5.41
C VAL A 101 -6.41 16.17 6.84
N GLN A 102 -6.86 15.43 7.86
CA GLN A 102 -6.51 15.69 9.27
C GLN A 102 -5.36 14.83 9.81
N THR A 103 -5.09 13.63 9.29
CA THR A 103 -4.15 12.70 9.95
C THR A 103 -2.68 13.01 9.71
N ASN A 104 -2.36 13.66 8.59
CA ASN A 104 -0.98 13.85 8.15
C ASN A 104 -0.64 15.33 8.00
N ASP A 105 0.62 15.70 8.26
CA ASP A 105 1.21 16.98 7.88
C ASP A 105 1.44 17.08 6.34
N TRP A 106 0.47 16.63 5.55
CA TRP A 106 0.56 16.45 4.09
C TRP A 106 0.91 17.75 3.33
N GLN A 107 0.68 18.90 3.95
CA GLN A 107 1.05 20.23 3.44
C GLN A 107 2.58 20.47 3.45
N LYS A 108 3.36 19.72 4.24
CA LYS A 108 4.81 19.91 4.38
C LYS A 108 5.63 19.25 3.29
N GLU A 109 5.09 18.27 2.57
CA GLU A 109 5.80 17.56 1.50
C GLU A 109 5.03 17.61 0.16
N PRO A 110 5.67 18.00 -0.96
CA PRO A 110 5.01 18.07 -2.26
C PRO A 110 4.39 16.74 -2.74
N LYS A 111 4.96 15.58 -2.37
CA LYS A 111 4.39 14.27 -2.70
C LYS A 111 3.03 14.05 -2.03
N LEU A 112 2.95 14.29 -0.73
CA LEU A 112 1.73 14.16 0.06
C LEU A 112 0.65 15.17 -0.35
N ILE A 113 1.04 16.37 -0.82
CA ILE A 113 0.12 17.31 -1.49
C ILE A 113 -0.50 16.67 -2.75
N VAL A 114 0.33 16.10 -3.63
CA VAL A 114 -0.14 15.45 -4.86
C VAL A 114 -1.06 14.26 -4.56
N GLU A 115 -0.77 13.46 -3.54
CA GLU A 115 -1.63 12.37 -3.08
C GLU A 115 -2.96 12.86 -2.50
N THR A 116 -2.94 13.93 -1.69
CA THR A 116 -4.16 14.55 -1.14
C THR A 116 -5.03 15.14 -2.26
N LEU A 117 -4.42 15.70 -3.31
CA LEU A 117 -5.13 16.16 -4.50
C LEU A 117 -5.70 14.99 -5.33
N LYS A 118 -4.96 13.89 -5.52
CA LYS A 118 -5.48 12.65 -6.14
C LYS A 118 -6.68 12.12 -5.35
N HIS A 119 -6.61 12.12 -4.02
CA HIS A 119 -7.73 11.75 -3.15
C HIS A 119 -8.93 12.68 -3.35
N CYS A 120 -8.74 13.99 -3.48
CA CYS A 120 -9.82 14.94 -3.76
C CYS A 120 -10.47 14.73 -5.14
N LEU A 121 -9.73 14.27 -6.15
CA LEU A 121 -10.29 13.92 -7.46
C LEU A 121 -11.20 12.68 -7.36
N LEU A 122 -10.70 11.59 -6.74
CA LEU A 122 -11.50 10.39 -6.50
C LEU A 122 -12.78 10.70 -5.70
N LEU A 123 -12.64 11.52 -4.64
CA LEU A 123 -13.75 11.98 -3.82
C LEU A 123 -14.78 12.78 -4.63
N ALA A 124 -14.35 13.54 -5.64
CA ALA A 124 -15.25 14.28 -6.53
C ALA A 124 -16.10 13.34 -7.38
N ASP A 125 -15.48 12.30 -7.96
CA ASP A 125 -16.16 11.27 -8.75
C ASP A 125 -17.16 10.48 -7.89
N GLU A 126 -16.78 10.12 -6.67
CA GLU A 126 -17.64 9.39 -5.71
C GLU A 126 -18.84 10.25 -5.24
N TYR A 127 -18.64 11.56 -5.06
CA TYR A 127 -19.74 12.51 -4.86
C TYR A 127 -20.61 12.71 -6.11
N HIS A 128 -20.04 12.58 -7.32
CA HIS A 128 -20.79 12.64 -8.57
C HIS A 128 -21.69 11.42 -8.74
N GLU A 129 -21.18 10.20 -8.53
CA GLU A 129 -21.99 8.96 -8.50
C GLU A 129 -23.14 9.07 -7.49
N CYS A 130 -22.85 9.57 -6.28
CA CYS A 130 -23.87 9.82 -5.25
C CYS A 130 -24.94 10.83 -5.69
N ALA A 131 -24.56 11.88 -6.42
CA ALA A 131 -25.50 12.87 -6.96
C ALA A 131 -26.37 12.32 -8.11
N VAL A 132 -25.88 11.33 -8.86
CA VAL A 132 -26.65 10.65 -9.93
C VAL A 132 -27.72 9.71 -9.35
N LEU A 133 -27.50 9.12 -8.16
CA LEU A 133 -28.50 8.27 -7.50
C LEU A 133 -29.79 9.01 -7.08
N ASP A 134 -29.67 10.26 -6.63
CA ASP A 134 -30.81 11.11 -6.25
C ASP A 134 -30.61 12.55 -6.71
N THR A 135 -31.11 12.82 -7.92
CA THR A 135 -31.07 14.14 -8.56
C THR A 135 -31.79 15.23 -7.76
N THR A 136 -32.71 14.88 -6.85
CA THR A 136 -33.40 15.86 -5.99
C THR A 136 -32.48 16.42 -4.91
N LYS A 137 -31.49 15.62 -4.46
CA LYS A 137 -30.50 16.00 -3.44
C LYS A 137 -29.13 16.34 -4.04
N ALA A 138 -28.92 16.14 -5.34
CA ALA A 138 -27.66 16.39 -6.04
C ALA A 138 -27.02 17.74 -5.72
N LEU A 139 -27.78 18.84 -5.70
CA LEU A 139 -27.25 20.17 -5.37
C LEU A 139 -26.60 20.21 -3.97
N ARG A 140 -27.20 19.55 -2.98
CA ARG A 140 -26.66 19.43 -1.61
C ARG A 140 -25.40 18.57 -1.57
N VAL A 141 -25.42 17.43 -2.27
CA VAL A 141 -24.28 16.50 -2.39
C VAL A 141 -23.07 17.23 -3.00
N LEU A 142 -23.27 17.88 -4.15
CA LEU A 142 -22.23 18.62 -4.86
C LEU A 142 -21.75 19.87 -4.09
N SER A 143 -22.63 20.53 -3.33
CA SER A 143 -22.22 21.64 -2.45
C SER A 143 -21.31 21.17 -1.31
N SER A 144 -21.59 20.00 -0.72
CA SER A 144 -20.70 19.38 0.29
C SER A 144 -19.34 19.02 -0.32
N SER A 145 -19.33 18.41 -1.52
CA SER A 145 -18.10 18.09 -2.27
C SER A 145 -17.26 19.34 -2.54
N LYS A 146 -17.89 20.40 -3.08
CA LYS A 146 -17.24 21.68 -3.38
C LYS A 146 -16.60 22.31 -2.14
N LEU A 147 -17.29 22.32 -1.00
CA LEU A 147 -16.75 22.89 0.25
C LEU A 147 -15.55 22.08 0.77
N ALA A 148 -15.64 20.75 0.76
CA ALA A 148 -14.55 19.87 1.16
C ALA A 148 -13.30 20.08 0.28
N ILE A 149 -13.44 19.95 -1.04
CA ILE A 149 -12.32 20.06 -1.99
C ILE A 149 -11.74 21.48 -2.00
N ASN A 150 -12.57 22.53 -1.97
CA ASN A 150 -12.07 23.91 -1.93
C ASN A 150 -11.22 24.19 -0.68
N SER A 151 -11.50 23.54 0.46
CA SER A 151 -10.68 23.71 1.67
C SER A 151 -9.24 23.24 1.47
N VAL A 152 -9.05 22.14 0.72
CA VAL A 152 -7.72 21.63 0.31
C VAL A 152 -7.09 22.54 -0.73
N VAL A 153 -7.84 22.96 -1.77
CA VAL A 153 -7.32 23.83 -2.84
C VAL A 153 -6.78 25.15 -2.28
N VAL A 154 -7.55 25.85 -1.45
CA VAL A 154 -7.13 27.12 -0.82
C VAL A 154 -5.87 26.93 0.04
N LEU A 155 -5.77 25.78 0.73
CA LEU A 155 -4.62 25.47 1.57
C LEU A 155 -3.37 25.17 0.74
N VAL A 156 -3.50 24.40 -0.35
CA VAL A 156 -2.43 24.15 -1.32
C VAL A 156 -1.96 25.44 -2.00
N GLU A 157 -2.89 26.32 -2.38
CA GLU A 157 -2.54 27.62 -2.97
C GLU A 157 -1.76 28.52 -2.01
N LYS A 158 -2.17 28.55 -0.73
CA LYS A 158 -1.46 29.26 0.33
C LYS A 158 -0.06 28.68 0.52
N THR A 159 0.05 27.38 0.76
CA THR A 159 1.32 26.67 0.96
C THR A 159 2.26 26.90 -0.23
N ARG A 160 1.77 26.79 -1.48
CA ARG A 160 2.56 27.08 -2.69
C ARG A 160 3.18 28.48 -2.68
N GLY A 161 2.50 29.47 -2.09
CA GLY A 161 3.04 30.82 -1.86
C GLY A 161 4.30 30.80 -1.00
N ASP A 162 4.33 30.00 0.06
CA ASP A 162 5.49 29.86 0.95
C ASP A 162 6.69 29.21 0.24
N TRP A 163 6.46 28.15 -0.56
CA TRP A 163 7.50 27.53 -1.40
C TRP A 163 8.06 28.47 -2.47
N SER A 164 7.27 29.44 -2.94
CA SER A 164 7.77 30.44 -3.91
C SER A 164 8.68 31.51 -3.28
N GLN A 165 8.78 31.58 -1.95
CA GLN A 165 9.72 32.47 -1.25
C GLN A 165 11.03 31.78 -0.83
N THR A 166 11.08 30.45 -0.78
CA THR A 166 12.31 29.69 -0.48
C THR A 166 13.23 29.57 -1.69
N LYS A 167 13.77 30.71 -2.16
CA LYS A 167 14.89 30.69 -3.10
C LYS A 167 16.08 29.94 -2.49
N PRO A 168 16.68 28.96 -3.18
CA PRO A 168 17.97 28.44 -2.76
C PRO A 168 19.00 29.57 -2.82
N LYS A 169 19.77 29.75 -1.75
CA LYS A 169 20.97 30.61 -1.79
C LYS A 169 21.98 29.93 -2.72
N CYS A 170 22.02 30.35 -3.97
CA CYS A 170 23.08 29.97 -4.89
C CYS A 170 24.37 30.65 -4.41
N GLY A 171 25.17 29.92 -3.63
CA GLY A 171 26.54 30.30 -3.29
C GLY A 171 27.43 29.94 -4.47
N SER A 172 28.16 30.93 -4.99
CA SER A 172 29.06 30.75 -6.13
C SER A 172 30.22 29.81 -5.81
N SER A 173 30.53 28.96 -6.78
CA SER A 173 31.87 28.46 -7.15
C SER A 173 32.94 28.31 -6.06
N ASP A 174 33.41 27.08 -5.84
CA ASP A 174 34.82 26.74 -6.10
C ASP A 174 35.02 25.21 -6.25
N GLY A 175 36.04 24.83 -7.04
CA GLY A 175 36.69 23.50 -6.95
C GLY A 175 35.97 22.28 -7.54
N VAL A 176 36.14 22.03 -8.84
CA VAL A 176 35.92 20.68 -9.42
C VAL A 176 37.04 19.74 -8.98
N THR A 177 36.70 18.54 -8.49
CA THR A 177 37.51 17.33 -8.73
C THR A 177 36.57 16.13 -8.78
N ILE A 178 36.55 15.44 -9.93
CA ILE A 178 35.84 14.18 -10.11
C ILE A 178 36.82 13.04 -9.86
N THR A 179 36.52 12.16 -8.92
CA THR A 179 37.16 10.84 -8.82
C THR A 179 36.09 9.76 -8.62
N THR A 180 35.93 8.95 -9.67
CA THR A 180 35.06 7.77 -9.75
C THR A 180 35.49 6.67 -8.79
N THR A 181 34.57 6.13 -8.00
CA THR A 181 34.54 4.77 -7.39
C THR A 181 33.12 4.63 -6.80
N THR A 182 32.14 3.92 -7.40
CA THR A 182 31.93 2.46 -7.53
C THR A 182 31.62 1.77 -6.20
N HIS A 183 30.56 0.94 -6.19
CA HIS A 183 29.89 0.27 -5.05
C HIS A 183 29.10 1.22 -4.12
N ALA A 184 27.78 1.13 -3.94
CA ALA A 184 26.84 0.02 -3.67
C ALA A 184 26.57 -0.21 -2.17
N LEU A 185 25.66 0.62 -1.64
CA LEU A 185 24.51 0.23 -0.80
C LEU A 185 24.74 -0.52 0.55
N GLN A 186 25.42 0.13 1.51
CA GLN A 186 24.93 0.61 2.84
C GLN A 186 24.15 -0.33 3.83
N CYS A 187 24.64 -0.72 5.08
CA CYS A 187 24.16 -1.18 6.50
C CYS A 187 23.47 -2.58 6.97
N ASP A 188 22.32 -2.67 7.73
CA ASP A 188 21.64 -3.92 8.30
C ASP A 188 20.07 -4.08 8.37
N ARG A 189 19.50 -5.31 8.52
CA ARG A 189 18.40 -5.51 9.52
C ARG A 189 18.15 -6.91 10.13
N ASN A 190 18.41 -7.00 11.44
CA ASN A 190 17.96 -8.03 12.38
C ASN A 190 16.44 -7.98 12.68
N MET A 191 15.88 -9.13 13.11
CA MET A 191 14.98 -9.16 14.28
C MET A 191 14.92 -10.55 14.96
N SER A 192 15.31 -10.57 16.24
CA SER A 192 14.95 -11.52 17.31
C SER A 192 15.03 -13.03 17.10
N SER A 193 15.99 -13.62 17.81
CA SER A 193 15.95 -14.99 18.32
C SER A 193 14.78 -15.24 19.27
N GLU A 194 14.09 -16.37 19.12
CA GLU A 194 13.32 -17.01 20.20
C GLU A 194 13.73 -18.49 20.27
N THR A 195 14.01 -18.98 21.48
CA THR A 195 14.77 -20.21 21.72
C THR A 195 13.94 -21.48 21.57
N THR A 196 14.40 -22.43 20.75
CA THR A 196 14.01 -23.85 20.87
C THR A 196 15.22 -24.76 20.64
N GLU A 197 15.45 -25.68 21.56
CA GLU A 197 16.52 -26.68 21.51
C GLU A 197 16.13 -27.83 20.56
N GLU A 198 16.93 -28.10 19.54
CA GLU A 198 16.91 -29.39 18.83
C GLU A 198 18.33 -29.94 18.68
N THR A 199 18.44 -31.27 18.80
CA THR A 199 19.70 -32.00 18.99
C THR A 199 20.50 -32.19 17.70
N VAL A 200 21.77 -31.80 17.69
CA VAL A 200 22.68 -31.97 16.53
C VAL A 200 23.59 -33.19 16.71
N ASP A 201 23.72 -33.95 15.62
CA ASP A 201 24.50 -35.18 15.46
C ASP A 201 26.03 -34.94 15.60
N PRO A 202 26.78 -35.67 16.44
CA PRO A 202 28.17 -35.34 16.79
C PRO A 202 29.23 -35.48 15.69
N ASP A 203 28.93 -36.12 14.55
CA ASP A 203 29.93 -36.44 13.52
C ASP A 203 30.14 -35.35 12.43
N LEU A 204 29.48 -34.18 12.54
CA LEU A 204 29.67 -33.04 11.64
C LEU A 204 30.65 -31.99 12.18
N VAL A 205 31.91 -32.39 12.38
CA VAL A 205 32.98 -31.48 12.81
C VAL A 205 33.56 -30.73 11.60
N LEU A 206 33.48 -29.39 11.60
CA LEU A 206 34.08 -28.54 10.58
C LEU A 206 35.60 -28.73 10.49
N SER A 207 36.17 -28.64 9.28
CA SER A 207 37.63 -28.70 9.12
C SER A 207 38.31 -27.55 9.88
N GLU A 208 39.48 -27.81 10.47
CA GLU A 208 40.23 -26.83 11.27
C GLU A 208 40.45 -25.50 10.52
N HIS A 209 40.73 -25.57 9.23
CA HIS A 209 40.86 -24.40 8.35
C HIS A 209 39.54 -23.61 8.24
N THR A 210 38.41 -24.31 8.06
CA THR A 210 37.07 -23.67 8.01
C THR A 210 36.72 -23.03 9.35
N LEU A 211 37.02 -23.71 10.46
CA LEU A 211 36.69 -23.27 11.81
C LEU A 211 37.51 -22.03 12.21
N ASN A 212 38.81 -22.00 11.88
CA ASN A 212 39.66 -20.83 12.08
C ASN A 212 39.23 -19.64 11.21
N ALA A 213 38.92 -19.86 9.93
CA ALA A 213 38.41 -18.80 9.05
C ALA A 213 37.08 -18.21 9.54
N LEU A 214 36.19 -19.05 10.09
CA LEU A 214 34.94 -18.61 10.69
C LEU A 214 35.18 -17.76 11.96
N LYS A 215 36.13 -18.17 12.80
CA LYS A 215 36.50 -17.45 14.02
C LYS A 215 37.12 -16.08 13.71
N GLU A 216 38.03 -16.03 12.74
CA GLU A 216 38.64 -14.78 12.26
C GLU A 216 37.58 -13.82 11.70
N PHE A 217 36.58 -14.33 10.96
CA PHE A 217 35.44 -13.53 10.50
C PHE A 217 34.57 -12.96 11.63
N TYR A 218 34.30 -13.74 12.69
CA TYR A 218 33.57 -13.26 13.87
C TYR A 218 34.37 -12.22 14.67
N GLU A 219 35.68 -12.39 14.81
CA GLU A 219 36.56 -11.42 15.47
C GLU A 219 36.66 -10.11 14.65
N GLU A 220 36.69 -10.21 13.31
CA GLU A 220 36.65 -9.08 12.38
C GLU A 220 35.33 -8.30 12.44
N THR A 221 34.18 -8.98 12.54
CA THR A 221 32.85 -8.34 12.67
C THR A 221 32.63 -7.72 14.04
N ASN A 222 33.01 -8.40 15.13
CA ASN A 222 32.88 -7.84 16.47
C ASN A 222 33.76 -6.58 16.65
N ARG A 223 34.97 -6.57 16.07
CA ARG A 223 35.86 -5.40 16.07
C ARG A 223 35.33 -4.22 15.24
N LYS A 224 34.45 -4.45 14.26
CA LYS A 224 33.75 -3.37 13.53
C LYS A 224 32.59 -2.81 14.36
N LEU A 225 31.79 -3.67 14.98
CA LEU A 225 30.67 -3.27 15.86
C LEU A 225 31.13 -2.41 17.05
N GLU A 226 32.33 -2.67 17.60
CA GLU A 226 32.92 -1.87 18.69
C GLU A 226 33.47 -0.50 18.24
N ALA A 227 33.49 -0.19 16.93
CA ALA A 227 34.09 1.02 16.36
C ALA A 227 33.07 2.04 15.81
N GLU A 228 31.77 1.72 15.80
CA GLU A 228 30.71 2.61 15.27
C GLU A 228 29.92 3.31 16.38
N ASP A 229 29.70 4.62 16.21
CA ASP A 229 29.01 5.49 17.17
C ASP A 229 27.48 5.41 17.01
N ASP A 230 26.76 5.26 18.13
CA ASP A 230 25.41 4.70 18.26
C ASP A 230 24.27 5.66 17.84
N THR A 231 24.50 6.48 16.80
CA THR A 231 23.58 7.57 16.38
C THR A 231 23.18 7.58 14.89
N LYS A 232 23.47 6.54 14.11
CA LYS A 232 22.98 6.40 12.72
C LYS A 232 22.51 4.99 12.34
N LEU A 233 21.29 4.66 12.73
CA LEU A 233 20.58 3.46 12.29
C LEU A 233 19.88 3.66 10.92
N THR A 234 20.63 4.05 9.87
CA THR A 234 20.07 4.49 8.57
C THR A 234 20.49 3.70 7.32
N ASP A 235 21.33 2.70 7.46
CA ASP A 235 21.90 1.97 6.32
C ASP A 235 21.47 0.47 6.40
N ILE A 236 21.24 -0.26 5.27
CA ILE A 236 20.82 -1.71 5.13
C ILE A 236 21.57 -2.55 4.01
N GLU A 237 22.73 -3.20 4.29
CA GLU A 237 23.87 -3.54 3.36
C GLU A 237 23.58 -4.83 2.64
N GLU A 238 22.59 -4.74 1.76
CA GLU A 238 22.19 -5.84 0.91
C GLU A 238 23.35 -6.18 -0.03
N ASN A 239 24.16 -7.17 0.36
CA ASN A 239 25.23 -7.71 -0.47
C ASN A 239 24.62 -8.50 -1.63
N TRP A 240 24.33 -7.79 -2.72
CA TRP A 240 23.70 -8.29 -3.94
C TRP A 240 24.45 -9.44 -4.62
N GLN A 241 25.69 -9.76 -4.22
CA GLN A 241 26.43 -10.91 -4.75
C GLN A 241 25.82 -12.28 -4.37
N LEU A 242 24.96 -12.33 -3.34
CA LEU A 242 24.19 -13.54 -3.00
C LEU A 242 22.90 -13.72 -3.82
N SER A 243 22.43 -12.68 -4.52
CA SER A 243 21.13 -12.66 -5.20
C SER A 243 21.20 -12.92 -6.72
N GLN A 244 22.35 -13.36 -7.25
CA GLN A 244 22.51 -13.75 -8.66
C GLN A 244 22.18 -15.23 -8.96
N PHE A 245 21.84 -16.03 -7.95
CA PHE A 245 21.40 -17.40 -8.19
C PHE A 245 19.95 -17.44 -8.69
N TRP A 246 19.70 -18.31 -9.69
CA TRP A 246 18.38 -18.80 -10.16
C TRP A 246 17.62 -18.10 -11.31
N TYR A 247 18.30 -17.72 -12.40
CA TYR A 247 17.64 -17.74 -13.72
C TYR A 247 18.53 -18.43 -14.77
N THR A 248 18.09 -19.60 -15.26
CA THR A 248 18.61 -20.16 -16.52
C THR A 248 17.90 -19.52 -17.71
N GLU A 249 18.49 -19.64 -18.91
CA GLU A 249 17.87 -19.24 -20.19
C GLU A 249 16.42 -19.77 -20.31
N ASP A 250 16.20 -21.04 -19.92
CA ASP A 250 14.89 -21.69 -19.94
C ASP A 250 13.88 -21.04 -18.98
N THR A 251 14.35 -20.58 -17.80
CA THR A 251 13.48 -19.93 -16.80
C THR A 251 13.07 -18.54 -17.28
N ALA A 252 14.01 -17.78 -17.84
CA ALA A 252 13.73 -16.47 -18.44
C ALA A 252 12.75 -16.60 -19.62
N ARG A 253 12.91 -17.63 -20.45
CA ARG A 253 12.01 -17.93 -21.57
C ARG A 253 10.59 -18.30 -21.09
N TYR A 254 10.47 -19.21 -20.13
CA TYR A 254 9.17 -19.62 -19.59
C TYR A 254 8.40 -18.43 -18.99
N LEU A 255 9.10 -17.55 -18.26
CA LEU A 255 8.51 -16.35 -17.67
C LEU A 255 8.07 -15.34 -18.75
N CYS A 256 8.79 -15.24 -19.87
CA CYS A 256 8.39 -14.45 -21.03
C CYS A 256 7.12 -14.99 -21.69
N ASP A 257 7.04 -16.31 -21.92
CA ASP A 257 5.87 -16.96 -22.53
C ASP A 257 4.61 -16.78 -21.67
N GLU A 258 4.72 -16.92 -20.34
CA GLU A 258 3.59 -16.68 -19.40
C GLU A 258 3.16 -15.20 -19.40
N VAL A 259 4.11 -14.26 -19.47
CA VAL A 259 3.85 -12.81 -19.60
C VAL A 259 3.11 -12.50 -20.91
N MET A 260 3.51 -13.11 -22.03
CA MET A 260 2.85 -12.94 -23.33
C MET A 260 1.45 -13.55 -23.37
N HIS A 261 1.26 -14.71 -22.73
CA HIS A 261 -0.04 -15.35 -22.54
C HIS A 261 -0.97 -14.48 -21.68
N ALA A 262 -0.48 -13.91 -20.57
CA ALA A 262 -1.24 -13.00 -19.71
C ALA A 262 -1.63 -11.68 -20.40
N LEU A 263 -0.80 -11.19 -21.34
CA LEU A 263 -1.16 -10.05 -22.21
C LEU A 263 -2.23 -10.42 -23.25
N GLY A 264 -2.53 -11.69 -23.45
CA GLY A 264 -3.47 -12.17 -24.45
C GLY A 264 -3.00 -11.92 -25.88
N VAL A 265 -1.68 -11.99 -26.12
CA VAL A 265 -1.10 -11.88 -27.46
C VAL A 265 -1.33 -13.20 -28.20
N SER A 266 -2.34 -13.21 -29.06
CA SER A 266 -2.60 -14.31 -30.00
C SER A 266 -2.03 -13.98 -31.38
N ASP A 267 -1.39 -14.95 -32.04
CA ASP A 267 -0.93 -14.80 -33.44
C ASP A 267 -2.08 -14.77 -34.48
N ASP A 268 -3.35 -14.83 -34.07
CA ASP A 268 -4.50 -14.71 -34.97
C ASP A 268 -4.71 -13.24 -35.40
N PRO A 269 -4.57 -12.90 -36.70
CA PRO A 269 -4.68 -11.53 -37.19
C PRO A 269 -6.09 -10.92 -37.11
N LYS A 270 -7.10 -11.65 -36.61
CA LYS A 270 -8.47 -11.14 -36.44
C LYS A 270 -8.79 -10.59 -35.03
N THR A 271 -8.00 -10.93 -34.01
CA THR A 271 -8.15 -10.39 -32.66
C THR A 271 -7.20 -9.21 -32.46
N ALA A 272 -7.64 -8.02 -32.86
CA ALA A 272 -6.87 -6.79 -32.70
C ALA A 272 -6.40 -6.62 -31.24
N PRO A 273 -5.09 -6.40 -30.98
CA PRO A 273 -4.55 -6.44 -29.63
C PRO A 273 -5.04 -5.25 -28.81
N ILE A 274 -5.78 -5.54 -27.74
CA ILE A 274 -6.02 -4.58 -26.67
C ILE A 274 -4.65 -4.22 -26.10
N LYS A 275 -4.27 -2.93 -26.13
CA LYS A 275 -2.97 -2.44 -25.69
C LYS A 275 -2.84 -2.58 -24.16
N ARG A 276 -2.48 -3.77 -23.69
CA ARG A 276 -2.13 -4.08 -22.30
C ARG A 276 -0.65 -3.77 -22.06
N SER A 277 -0.34 -3.19 -20.91
CA SER A 277 1.02 -2.89 -20.48
C SER A 277 1.31 -3.57 -19.17
N ILE A 278 2.40 -4.33 -19.09
CA ILE A 278 2.92 -4.86 -17.83
C ILE A 278 4.00 -3.92 -17.32
N ALA A 279 3.89 -3.52 -16.06
CA ALA A 279 4.93 -2.81 -15.34
C ALA A 279 5.72 -3.83 -14.50
N CYS A 280 7.02 -3.93 -14.77
CA CYS A 280 7.92 -4.66 -13.88
C CYS A 280 8.29 -3.74 -12.70
N ILE A 281 8.11 -4.22 -11.47
CA ILE A 281 8.51 -3.50 -10.25
C ILE A 281 9.62 -4.33 -9.59
N SER A 282 10.84 -3.80 -9.61
CA SER A 282 12.03 -4.49 -9.09
C SER A 282 12.88 -3.56 -8.23
N CYS A 283 12.48 -3.35 -6.96
CA CYS A 283 13.36 -2.86 -5.89
C CYS A 283 12.69 -3.03 -4.51
N PRO A 284 13.37 -3.65 -3.52
CA PRO A 284 12.96 -3.59 -2.11
C PRO A 284 12.98 -2.16 -1.56
N THR A 285 13.96 -1.36 -1.99
CA THR A 285 14.21 0.03 -1.54
C THR A 285 13.17 1.05 -2.00
N LEU A 286 12.15 0.67 -2.79
CA LEU A 286 11.07 1.58 -3.19
C LEU A 286 9.95 1.69 -2.14
N PHE A 287 10.03 0.95 -1.03
CA PHE A 287 8.96 0.88 -0.03
C PHE A 287 8.78 2.14 0.81
N ASP A 288 9.80 3.01 0.89
CA ASP A 288 9.73 4.31 1.60
C ASP A 288 9.17 5.46 0.73
N ALA A 289 8.67 5.17 -0.49
CA ALA A 289 8.22 6.19 -1.44
C ALA A 289 6.97 5.83 -2.27
N LEU A 290 6.18 4.83 -1.82
CA LEU A 290 4.90 4.39 -2.42
C LEU A 290 3.78 4.26 -1.38
#